data_AF-A0A1U9MJI5-F1
#
_entry.id   AF-A0A1U9MJI5-F1
#
_cell.length_a   1.000
_cell.length_b   1.000
_cell.length_c   1.000
_cell.angle_alpha   90.00
_cell.angle_beta   90.00
_cell.angle_gamma   90.00
#
_symmetry.space_group_name_H-M   'P 1'
#
loop_
_entity.id
_entity.type
_entity.pdbx_description
1 polymer ?
#
loop_
_entity_poly.entity_id
_entity_poly.type
_entity_poly.pdbx_seq_one_letter_code
_entity_poly.pdbx_strand_id
1 'polypeptide(L)'
;MWSTLLDEAKEKSKHLSREEAVKIGVLLTLFTGRRVVEIFCQGDFSPAQLIVDKKPVQNAYDSWHVNLYGQAKTWGADGTNFDKTYVIPTLTQSKNVIYAHWLMRNSSFGKEWAEMTPDEFKNDLL
;
A
#
# COMPACT_ATOMS: atom_id res chain seq x y z
N MET A 1 -5.51 5.83 17.00
CA MET A 1 -4.36 4.92 16.84
C MET A 1 -3.84 4.94 15.41
N TRP A 2 -4.65 4.64 14.39
CA TRP A 2 -4.24 4.77 12.98
C TRP A 2 -3.99 6.22 12.53
N SER A 3 -4.79 7.18 13.02
CA SER A 3 -4.56 8.61 12.79
C SER A 3 -3.17 9.05 13.25
N THR A 4 -2.80 8.70 14.48
CA THR A 4 -1.47 8.98 15.05
C THR A 4 -0.34 8.37 14.20
N LEU A 5 -0.54 7.14 13.71
CA LEU A 5 0.44 6.47 12.86
C LEU A 5 0.57 7.15 11.48
N LEU A 6 -0.54 7.64 10.92
CA LEU A 6 -0.56 8.41 9.68
C LEU A 6 0.17 9.75 9.86
N ASP A 7 -0.05 10.44 10.96
CA ASP A 7 0.63 11.70 11.27
C ASP A 7 2.14 11.49 11.43
N GLU A 8 2.55 10.43 12.13
CA GLU A 8 3.96 10.06 12.23
C GLU A 8 4.57 9.73 10.87
N ALA A 9 3.85 8.98 10.02
CA ALA A 9 4.31 8.65 8.67
C ALA A 9 4.50 9.91 7.82
N LYS A 10 3.58 10.89 7.91
CA LYS A 10 3.67 12.17 7.21
C LYS A 10 4.85 13.03 7.67
N GLU A 11 5.16 13.02 8.97
CA GLU A 11 6.30 13.78 9.47
C GLU A 11 7.62 13.14 9.02
N LYS A 12 7.75 11.82 9.13
CA LYS A 12 8.98 11.13 8.68
C LYS A 12 9.14 11.15 7.16
N SER A 13 8.06 11.19 6.39
CA SER A 13 8.13 11.20 4.92
C SER A 13 8.81 12.45 4.36
N LYS A 14 8.84 13.56 5.11
CA LYS A 14 9.52 14.81 4.73
C LYS A 14 11.04 14.67 4.64
N HIS A 15 11.62 13.72 5.38
CA HIS A 15 13.07 13.50 5.46
C HIS A 15 13.51 12.23 4.72
N LEU A 16 12.59 11.57 4.02
CA LEU A 16 12.87 10.31 3.35
C LEU A 16 13.68 10.55 2.09
N SER A 17 14.84 9.90 1.96
CA SER A 17 15.61 9.92 0.72
C SER A 17 14.96 9.05 -0.36
N ARG A 18 15.28 9.31 -1.64
CA ARG A 18 14.77 8.50 -2.76
C ARG A 18 15.16 7.03 -2.62
N GLU A 19 16.40 6.76 -2.23
CA GLU A 19 16.89 5.38 -2.04
C GLU A 19 16.12 4.63 -0.95
N GLU A 20 15.80 5.29 0.15
CA GLU A 20 15.00 4.70 1.22
C GLU A 20 13.56 4.46 0.77
N ALA A 21 12.96 5.40 0.03
CA ALA A 21 11.63 5.24 -0.54
C ALA A 21 11.57 4.03 -1.51
N VAL A 22 12.58 3.86 -2.36
CA VAL A 22 12.70 2.70 -3.25
C VAL A 22 12.85 1.41 -2.45
N LYS A 23 13.72 1.39 -1.43
CA LYS A 23 13.88 0.23 -0.53
C LYS A 23 12.56 -0.16 0.14
N ILE A 24 11.79 0.83 0.62
CA ILE A 24 10.46 0.61 1.20
C ILE A 24 9.53 -0.04 0.18
N GLY A 25 9.45 0.47 -1.05
CA GLY A 25 8.58 -0.11 -2.08
C GLY A 25 8.98 -1.53 -2.50
N VAL A 26 10.29 -1.84 -2.53
CA VAL A 26 10.78 -3.21 -2.76
C VAL A 26 10.40 -4.13 -1.60
N LEU A 27 10.56 -3.69 -0.35
CA LEU A 27 10.13 -4.46 0.81
C LEU A 27 8.62 -4.69 0.83
N LEU A 28 7.82 -3.67 0.50
CA LEU A 28 6.37 -3.79 0.36
C LEU A 28 6.01 -4.84 -0.71
N THR A 29 6.70 -4.86 -1.84
CA THR A 29 6.54 -5.88 -2.89
C THR A 29 6.76 -7.29 -2.32
N LEU A 30 7.84 -7.50 -1.55
CA LEU A 30 8.16 -8.80 -0.95
C LEU A 30 7.13 -9.23 0.10
N PHE A 31 6.70 -8.31 0.98
CA PHE A 31 5.80 -8.65 2.09
C PHE A 31 4.33 -8.77 1.71
N THR A 32 3.93 -8.23 0.56
CA THR A 32 2.53 -8.22 0.09
C THR A 32 2.30 -9.01 -1.20
N GLY A 33 3.37 -9.43 -1.87
CA GLY A 33 3.30 -10.10 -3.17
C GLY A 33 2.72 -9.24 -4.29
N ARG A 34 2.67 -7.91 -4.10
CA ARG A 34 2.06 -7.00 -5.07
C ARG A 34 3.01 -6.60 -6.17
N ARG A 35 2.47 -6.24 -7.33
CA ARG A 35 3.26 -5.78 -8.48
C ARG A 35 3.83 -4.42 -8.16
N VAL A 36 5.02 -4.14 -8.69
CA VAL A 36 5.72 -2.86 -8.47
C VAL A 36 4.83 -1.66 -8.80
N VAL A 37 4.13 -1.68 -9.95
CA VAL A 37 3.20 -0.59 -10.34
C VAL A 37 2.03 -0.39 -9.36
N GLU A 38 1.59 -1.45 -8.67
CA GLU A 38 0.56 -1.35 -7.64
C GLU A 38 1.14 -0.74 -6.37
N ILE A 39 2.38 -1.08 -6.00
CA ILE A 39 3.04 -0.49 -4.83
C ILE A 39 3.30 1.01 -5.03
N PHE A 40 3.93 1.38 -6.15
CA PHE A 40 4.48 2.72 -6.32
C PHE A 40 3.46 3.71 -6.88
N CYS A 41 2.63 3.30 -7.85
CA CYS A 41 1.79 4.24 -8.61
C CYS A 41 0.35 4.29 -8.12
N GLN A 42 -0.36 3.16 -8.12
CA GLN A 42 -1.83 3.20 -8.06
C GLN A 42 -2.49 2.43 -6.91
N GLY A 43 -1.78 1.53 -6.24
CA GLY A 43 -2.35 0.71 -5.19
C GLY A 43 -2.49 1.48 -3.89
N ASP A 44 -3.56 1.18 -3.15
CA ASP A 44 -3.77 1.75 -1.83
C ASP A 44 -4.02 0.68 -0.79
N PHE A 45 -3.22 0.72 0.29
CA PHE A 45 -3.30 -0.20 1.41
C PHE A 45 -4.02 0.45 2.58
N SER A 46 -5.02 -0.25 3.11
CA SER A 46 -5.75 0.18 4.29
C SER A 46 -5.89 -0.93 5.34
N PRO A 47 -6.09 -0.59 6.62
CA PRO A 47 -6.32 -1.58 7.66
C PRO A 47 -7.52 -2.49 7.34
N ALA A 48 -7.33 -3.81 7.39
CA ALA A 48 -8.43 -4.76 7.32
C ALA A 48 -9.12 -4.90 8.69
N GLN A 49 -10.45 -4.94 8.72
CA GLN A 49 -11.19 -5.17 9.96
C GLN A 49 -11.05 -6.62 10.41
N LEU A 50 -10.92 -6.83 11.72
CA LEU A 50 -10.92 -8.16 12.30
C LEU A 50 -12.33 -8.76 12.21
N ILE A 51 -12.44 -9.95 11.62
CA ILE A 51 -13.70 -10.68 11.51
C ILE A 51 -13.70 -11.82 12.52
N VAL A 52 -14.67 -11.81 13.43
CA VAL A 52 -14.93 -12.90 14.39
C VAL A 52 -16.37 -13.34 14.20
N ASP A 53 -16.62 -14.64 14.06
CA ASP A 53 -17.97 -15.21 13.81
C ASP A 53 -18.73 -14.54 12.66
N LYS A 54 -18.02 -14.27 11.56
CA LYS A 54 -18.53 -13.58 10.35
C LYS A 54 -19.01 -12.14 10.58
N LYS A 55 -18.64 -11.52 11.70
CA LYS A 55 -18.97 -10.12 12.01
C LYS A 55 -17.70 -9.29 12.19
N PRO A 56 -17.67 -8.06 11.66
CA PRO A 56 -16.57 -7.15 11.92
C PRO A 56 -16.61 -6.71 13.38
N VAL A 57 -15.47 -6.82 14.06
CA VAL A 57 -15.32 -6.31 15.43
C VAL A 57 -14.98 -4.82 15.36
N GLN A 58 -15.80 -4.00 15.99
CA GLN A 58 -15.63 -2.55 15.96
C GLN A 58 -14.27 -2.16 16.55
N ASN A 59 -13.53 -1.29 15.85
CA ASN A 59 -12.20 -0.80 16.23
C ASN A 59 -11.11 -1.88 16.38
N ALA A 60 -11.34 -3.11 15.92
CA ALA A 60 -10.34 -4.16 15.86
C ALA A 60 -9.92 -4.42 14.41
N TYR A 61 -8.62 -4.60 14.21
CA TYR A 61 -8.01 -4.73 12.90
C TYR A 61 -7.19 -6.02 12.85
N ASP A 62 -7.17 -6.66 11.67
CA ASP A 62 -6.39 -7.87 11.47
C ASP A 62 -4.89 -7.55 11.49
N SER A 63 -4.11 -8.41 12.14
CA SER A 63 -2.66 -8.26 12.31
C SER A 63 -1.85 -8.78 11.12
N TRP A 64 -2.46 -9.59 10.25
CA TRP A 64 -1.78 -10.31 9.16
C TRP A 64 -2.44 -10.12 7.79
N HIS A 65 -3.49 -9.31 7.74
CA HIS A 65 -4.16 -8.96 6.51
C HIS A 65 -4.31 -7.44 6.36
N VAL A 66 -4.30 -6.99 5.11
CA VAL A 66 -4.58 -5.60 4.73
C VAL A 66 -5.58 -5.59 3.59
N ASN A 67 -6.31 -4.49 3.47
CA ASN A 67 -7.12 -4.20 2.30
C ASN A 67 -6.21 -3.62 1.20
N LEU A 68 -6.41 -4.04 -0.04
CA LEU A 68 -5.78 -3.47 -1.22
C LEU A 68 -6.85 -2.99 -2.20
N TYR A 69 -6.69 -1.76 -2.68
CA TYR A 69 -7.37 -1.19 -3.85
C TYR A 69 -6.36 -0.99 -5.00
N GLY A 70 -6.84 -0.94 -6.25
CA GLY A 70 -6.00 -0.60 -7.41
C GLY A 70 -5.30 -1.78 -8.09
N GLN A 71 -5.98 -2.93 -8.18
CA GLN A 71 -5.46 -4.11 -8.89
C GLN A 71 -5.12 -3.79 -10.35
N ALA A 72 -3.85 -3.99 -10.74
CA ALA A 72 -3.43 -3.82 -12.12
C ALA A 72 -3.85 -5.01 -13.01
N LYS A 73 -3.88 -4.78 -14.34
CA LYS A 73 -4.13 -5.79 -15.39
C LYS A 73 -5.48 -6.51 -15.34
N THR A 74 -6.51 -5.85 -14.82
CA THR A 74 -7.89 -6.40 -14.75
C THR A 74 -8.77 -5.97 -15.91
N TRP A 75 -8.42 -4.87 -16.61
CA TRP A 75 -9.09 -4.38 -17.83
C TRP A 75 -10.61 -4.24 -17.72
N GLY A 76 -11.14 -4.04 -16.50
CA GLY A 76 -12.58 -3.96 -16.27
C GLY A 76 -13.37 -5.24 -16.54
N ALA A 77 -12.71 -6.39 -16.68
CA ALA A 77 -13.41 -7.64 -16.98
C ALA A 77 -14.27 -8.11 -15.79
N ASP A 78 -15.41 -8.72 -16.10
CA ASP A 78 -16.32 -9.26 -15.10
C ASP A 78 -15.64 -10.30 -14.21
N GLY A 79 -15.96 -10.28 -12.92
CA GLY A 79 -15.35 -11.14 -11.91
C GLY A 79 -13.93 -10.74 -11.49
N THR A 80 -13.35 -9.70 -12.06
CA THR A 80 -12.05 -9.17 -11.61
C THR A 80 -12.19 -8.20 -10.43
N ASN A 81 -11.04 -7.91 -9.79
CA ASN A 81 -10.90 -6.91 -8.73
C ASN A 81 -10.63 -5.49 -9.27
N PHE A 82 -11.08 -5.18 -10.50
CA PHE A 82 -11.04 -3.81 -11.02
C PHE A 82 -11.92 -2.90 -10.15
N ASP A 83 -11.37 -1.77 -9.71
CA ASP A 83 -11.99 -0.79 -8.80
C ASP A 83 -12.67 -1.40 -7.55
N LYS A 84 -12.13 -2.51 -7.05
CA LYS A 84 -12.59 -3.17 -5.83
C LYS A 84 -11.49 -3.22 -4.80
N THR A 85 -11.87 -2.94 -3.56
CA THR A 85 -11.04 -3.22 -2.39
C THR A 85 -11.23 -4.67 -1.97
N TYR A 86 -10.14 -5.39 -1.77
CA TYR A 86 -10.18 -6.77 -1.29
C TYR A 86 -9.04 -7.05 -0.31
N VAL A 87 -9.24 -8.07 0.52
CA VAL A 87 -8.29 -8.44 1.57
C VAL A 87 -7.16 -9.29 0.98
N ILE A 88 -5.92 -8.97 1.35
CA ILE A 88 -4.74 -9.77 1.03
C ILE A 88 -3.97 -10.14 2.30
N PRO A 89 -3.31 -11.30 2.34
CA PRO A 89 -2.40 -11.66 3.43
C PRO A 89 -1.09 -10.88 3.32
N THR A 90 -0.42 -10.68 4.45
CA THR A 90 0.91 -10.06 4.53
C THR A 90 1.89 -10.96 5.26
N LEU A 91 3.15 -10.96 4.82
CA LEU A 91 4.24 -11.74 5.43
C LEU A 91 4.90 -11.02 6.63
N THR A 92 4.33 -9.88 7.05
CA THR A 92 4.71 -9.12 8.24
C THR A 92 3.45 -8.54 8.87
N GLN A 93 3.59 -7.92 10.04
CA GLN A 93 2.48 -7.26 10.73
C GLN A 93 1.83 -6.19 9.83
N SER A 94 0.50 -6.23 9.71
CA SER A 94 -0.30 -5.32 8.87
C SER A 94 0.01 -3.86 9.14
N LYS A 95 0.23 -3.51 10.42
CA LYS A 95 0.64 -2.17 10.86
C LYS A 95 1.93 -1.69 10.17
N ASN A 96 2.91 -2.57 9.99
CA ASN A 96 4.18 -2.22 9.35
C ASN A 96 3.99 -1.96 7.85
N VAL A 97 3.17 -2.77 7.18
CA VAL A 97 2.81 -2.59 5.77
C VAL A 97 2.11 -1.25 5.57
N ILE A 98 1.10 -0.96 6.38
CA ILE A 98 0.31 0.27 6.29
C ILE A 98 1.19 1.49 6.60
N TYR A 99 2.01 1.43 7.64
CA TYR A 99 2.93 2.52 7.98
C TYR A 99 3.94 2.79 6.86
N ALA A 100 4.58 1.75 6.34
CA ALA A 100 5.56 1.87 5.28
C ALA A 100 4.94 2.40 3.97
N HIS A 101 3.73 1.93 3.63
CA HIS A 101 2.95 2.47 2.51
C HIS A 101 2.66 3.96 2.69
N TRP A 102 2.11 4.37 3.84
CA TRP A 102 1.82 5.78 4.10
C TRP A 102 3.09 6.63 4.10
N LEU A 103 4.18 6.14 4.68
CA LEU A 103 5.47 6.83 4.68
C LEU A 103 5.95 7.10 3.26
N MET A 104 5.90 6.09 2.39
CA MET A 104 6.26 6.21 0.98
C MET A 104 5.32 7.16 0.24
N ARG A 105 3.99 6.95 0.30
CA ARG A 105 2.99 7.74 -0.43
C ARG A 105 2.93 9.21 -0.03
N ASN A 106 3.31 9.55 1.21
CA ASN A 106 3.35 10.93 1.67
C ASN A 106 4.70 11.62 1.40
N SER A 107 5.71 10.91 0.89
CA SER A 107 6.98 11.53 0.46
C SER A 107 6.80 12.30 -0.86
N SER A 108 7.73 13.18 -1.20
CA SER A 108 7.71 13.88 -2.50
C SER A 108 7.78 12.89 -3.66
N PHE A 109 8.64 11.88 -3.57
CA PHE A 109 8.81 10.84 -4.60
C PHE A 109 7.55 9.98 -4.75
N GLY A 110 6.93 9.60 -3.63
CA GLY A 110 5.70 8.81 -3.66
C GLY A 110 4.50 9.54 -4.27
N LYS A 111 4.44 10.87 -4.12
CA LYS A 111 3.44 11.70 -4.82
C LYS A 111 3.73 11.79 -6.31
N GLU A 112 4.99 11.96 -6.69
CA GLU A 112 5.41 11.96 -8.09
C GLU A 112 5.07 10.62 -8.77
N TRP A 113 5.47 9.50 -8.17
CA TRP A 113 5.16 8.16 -8.68
C TRP A 113 3.65 7.86 -8.78
N ALA A 114 2.83 8.50 -7.94
CA ALA A 114 1.38 8.36 -7.99
C ALA A 114 0.75 8.96 -9.26
N GLU A 115 1.41 9.95 -9.85
CA GLU A 115 0.97 10.67 -11.03
C GLU A 115 1.58 10.07 -12.32
N MET A 116 2.61 9.24 -12.19
CA MET A 116 3.27 8.58 -13.32
C MET A 116 2.43 7.46 -13.93
N THR A 117 2.51 7.36 -15.25
CA THR A 117 2.11 6.16 -16.00
C THR A 117 3.09 5.01 -15.74
N PRO A 118 2.66 3.74 -15.96
CA PRO A 118 3.56 2.59 -15.84
C PRO A 118 4.83 2.69 -16.70
N ASP A 119 4.75 3.30 -17.87
CA ASP A 119 5.90 3.46 -18.78
C ASP A 119 6.88 4.54 -18.30
N GLU A 120 6.37 5.66 -17.78
CA GLU A 120 7.22 6.69 -17.15
C GLU A 120 7.94 6.13 -15.93
N PHE A 121 7.21 5.42 -15.06
CA PHE A 121 7.77 4.83 -13.86
C PHE A 121 8.84 3.77 -14.16
N LYS A 122 8.63 2.96 -15.22
CA LYS A 122 9.63 1.98 -15.67
C LYS A 122 10.95 2.64 -16.06
N ASN A 123 10.91 3.84 -16.64
CA ASN A 123 12.10 4.59 -17.04
C ASN A 123 12.74 5.36 -15.87
N ASP A 124 12.01 5.62 -14.78
CA ASP A 124 12.52 6.30 -13.58
C ASP A 124 13.33 5.37 -12.66
N LEU A 125 12.93 4.09 -12.56
CA LEU A 125 13.58 3.10 -11.69
C LEU A 125 14.86 2.48 -12.27
N LEU A 126 15.15 2.68 -13.56
CA LEU A 126 16.33 2.14 -14.28
C LEU A 126 17.36 3.23 -14.55
#